data_AF-A0A8X6IZQ3-F1
#
_entry.id   AF-A0A8X6IZQ3-F1
#
_cell.length_a   1.000
_cell.length_b   1.000
_cell.length_c   1.000
_cell.angle_alpha   90.00
_cell.angle_beta   90.00
_cell.angle_gamma   90.00
#
_symmetry.space_group_name_H-M   'P 1'
#
loop_
_entity.id
_entity.type
_entity.pdbx_description
1 polymer ?
#
loop_
_entity_poly.entity_id
_entity_poly.type
_entity_poly.pdbx_seq_one_letter_code
_entity_poly.pdbx_strand_id
1 'polypeptide(L)'
;MVDKVGRNLLWVFLSVFLTLVCHMILGFTTINPWIPMIGIGLTYSLLACGLWPMVALEVPEHQLGTAYGIMQSVQNLGLAVVSIAAGAIVDYKGYVFLEIFFIYFVILSVICIILLFVLNTSKGGLLNMTVKERKAREDELRSAELLENERLLASGSMADVTPHDMLQPKSDFYIRNRFLCRIGAKLPPHYDITTCALMHRTGLK
;
A
#
# COMPACT_ATOMS: atom_id res chain seq x y z
N MET A 1 -12.54 -14.28 -0.58
CA MET A 1 -12.52 -14.94 0.76
C MET A 1 -11.53 -14.25 1.68
N VAL A 2 -10.30 -13.98 1.22
CA VAL A 2 -9.28 -13.19 1.94
C VAL A 2 -9.82 -11.82 2.39
N ASP A 3 -10.52 -11.10 1.52
CA ASP A 3 -11.05 -9.75 1.85
C ASP A 3 -12.20 -9.74 2.86
N LYS A 4 -12.88 -10.88 3.11
CA LYS A 4 -14.05 -10.95 4.01
C LYS A 4 -13.71 -11.32 5.45
N VAL A 5 -12.57 -11.96 5.69
CA VAL A 5 -12.28 -12.58 6.99
C VAL A 5 -11.44 -11.66 7.89
N GLY A 6 -10.76 -10.65 7.34
CA GLY A 6 -9.66 -10.00 8.04
C GLY A 6 -8.51 -11.00 8.26
N ARG A 7 -7.33 -10.51 8.67
CA ARG A 7 -6.10 -11.33 8.83
C ARG A 7 -5.38 -11.70 7.53
N ASN A 8 -5.23 -10.76 6.60
CA ASN A 8 -4.47 -10.95 5.35
C ASN A 8 -3.07 -11.54 5.61
N LEU A 9 -2.43 -11.16 6.72
CA LEU A 9 -1.11 -11.66 7.09
C LEU A 9 -1.07 -13.17 7.38
N LEU A 10 -2.12 -13.75 7.98
CA LEU A 10 -2.19 -15.19 8.23
C LEU A 10 -2.40 -15.98 6.93
N TRP A 11 -3.16 -15.44 5.98
CA TRP A 11 -3.33 -16.05 4.66
C TRP A 11 -2.03 -16.02 3.85
N VAL A 12 -1.28 -14.92 3.89
CA VAL A 12 0.04 -14.84 3.26
C VAL A 12 1.01 -15.84 3.92
N PHE A 13 1.03 -15.93 5.25
CA PHE A 13 1.85 -16.91 5.96
C PHE A 13 1.52 -18.36 5.57
N LEU A 14 0.23 -18.71 5.54
CA LEU A 14 -0.22 -20.04 5.10
C LEU A 14 0.19 -20.32 3.65
N SER A 15 0.10 -19.33 2.77
CA SER A 15 0.47 -19.46 1.36
C SER A 15 1.97 -19.76 1.22
N VAL A 16 2.83 -18.98 1.87
CA VAL A 16 4.29 -19.17 1.84
C VAL A 16 4.69 -20.53 2.42
N PHE A 17 4.04 -20.95 3.51
CA PHE A 17 4.28 -22.26 4.12
C PHE A 17 3.89 -23.40 3.17
N LEU A 18 2.74 -23.32 2.51
CA LEU A 18 2.32 -24.30 1.52
C LEU A 18 3.25 -24.32 0.31
N THR A 19 3.73 -23.17 -0.16
CA THR A 19 4.74 -23.09 -1.23
C THR A 19 6.02 -23.83 -0.86
N LEU A 20 6.48 -23.74 0.39
CA LEU A 20 7.64 -24.49 0.89
C LEU A 20 7.39 -26.00 0.81
N VAL A 21 6.22 -26.46 1.26
CA VAL A 21 5.85 -27.88 1.18
C VAL A 21 5.82 -28.37 -0.26
N CYS A 22 5.25 -27.59 -1.20
CA CYS A 22 5.21 -27.96 -2.61
C CYS A 22 6.61 -28.10 -3.22
N HIS A 23 7.54 -27.16 -2.94
CA HIS A 23 8.93 -27.28 -3.40
C HIS A 23 9.67 -28.45 -2.75
N MET A 24 9.44 -28.74 -1.46
CA MET A 24 10.01 -29.93 -0.82
C MET A 24 9.51 -31.23 -1.48
N ILE A 25 8.22 -31.31 -1.80
CA ILE A 25 7.67 -32.48 -2.50
C ILE A 25 8.31 -32.62 -3.89
N LEU A 26 8.46 -31.51 -4.61
CA LEU A 26 8.93 -31.49 -5.99
C LEU A 26 10.46 -31.70 -6.12
N GLY A 27 11.23 -31.32 -5.10
CA GLY A 27 12.68 -31.56 -5.04
C GLY A 27 13.08 -32.94 -4.50
N PHE A 28 12.36 -33.49 -3.52
CA PHE A 28 12.72 -34.76 -2.87
C PHE A 28 11.91 -35.96 -3.33
N THR A 29 10.81 -35.76 -4.06
CA THR A 29 9.92 -36.85 -4.48
C THR A 29 9.87 -36.98 -6.00
N THR A 30 9.88 -38.22 -6.50
CA THR A 30 9.69 -38.54 -7.92
C THR A 30 8.21 -38.73 -8.31
N ILE A 31 7.28 -38.20 -7.50
CA ILE A 31 5.85 -38.20 -7.82
C ILE A 31 5.64 -37.33 -9.06
N ASN A 32 4.60 -37.64 -9.83
CA ASN A 32 4.24 -36.91 -11.03
C ASN A 32 4.15 -35.38 -10.77
N PRO A 33 4.96 -34.54 -11.45
CA PRO A 33 5.13 -33.12 -11.14
C PRO A 33 3.84 -32.27 -11.28
N TRP A 34 2.80 -32.78 -11.94
CA TRP A 34 1.53 -32.05 -12.09
C TRP A 34 0.91 -31.64 -10.75
N ILE A 35 0.99 -32.50 -9.72
CA ILE A 35 0.37 -32.24 -8.41
C ILE A 35 1.03 -31.04 -7.71
N PRO A 36 2.36 -31.04 -7.46
CA PRO A 36 3.01 -29.90 -6.84
C PRO A 36 2.96 -28.62 -7.70
N MET A 37 2.96 -28.72 -9.03
CA MET A 37 2.83 -27.55 -9.92
C MET A 37 1.47 -26.85 -9.77
N ILE A 38 0.38 -27.61 -9.69
CA ILE A 38 -0.96 -27.03 -9.40
C ILE A 38 -0.97 -26.40 -8.00
N GLY A 39 -0.35 -27.07 -7.03
CA GLY A 39 -0.19 -26.54 -5.67
C GLY A 39 0.52 -25.18 -5.63
N ILE A 40 1.66 -25.06 -6.33
CA ILE A 40 2.40 -23.80 -6.43
C ILE A 40 1.53 -22.69 -7.03
N GLY A 41 0.79 -22.97 -8.11
CA GLY A 41 -0.12 -21.99 -8.73
C GLY A 41 -1.22 -21.49 -7.77
N LEU A 42 -1.81 -22.40 -6.98
CA LEU A 42 -2.81 -22.04 -5.98
C LEU A 42 -2.22 -21.18 -4.86
N THR A 43 -1.05 -21.55 -4.35
CA THR A 43 -0.37 -20.79 -3.28
C THR A 43 0.07 -19.41 -3.75
N TYR A 44 0.57 -19.28 -4.98
CA TYR A 44 0.93 -17.99 -5.57
C TYR A 44 -0.27 -17.06 -5.69
N SER A 45 -1.43 -17.59 -6.10
CA SER A 45 -2.67 -16.82 -6.21
C SER A 45 -3.12 -16.29 -4.85
N LEU A 46 -3.03 -17.10 -3.80
CA LEU A 46 -3.34 -16.68 -2.43
C LEU A 46 -2.34 -15.62 -1.93
N LEU A 47 -1.06 -15.79 -2.22
CA LEU A 47 -0.02 -14.81 -1.89
C LEU A 47 -0.28 -13.47 -2.58
N ALA A 48 -0.56 -13.46 -3.89
CA ALA A 48 -0.87 -12.24 -4.64
C ALA A 48 -2.13 -11.56 -4.09
N CYS A 49 -3.19 -12.31 -3.84
CA CYS A 49 -4.43 -11.75 -3.26
C CYS A 49 -4.20 -11.12 -1.87
N GLY A 50 -3.27 -11.64 -1.06
CA GLY A 50 -3.01 -11.13 0.28
C GLY A 50 -1.93 -10.04 0.36
N LEU A 51 -0.89 -10.11 -0.46
CA LEU A 51 0.29 -9.24 -0.39
C LEU A 51 0.01 -7.84 -0.91
N TRP A 52 -0.66 -7.72 -2.06
CA TRP A 52 -0.91 -6.42 -2.70
C TRP A 52 -1.77 -5.50 -1.83
N PRO A 53 -2.92 -5.94 -1.28
CA PRO A 53 -3.71 -5.11 -0.37
C PRO A 53 -2.97 -4.75 0.93
N MET A 54 -2.02 -5.59 1.39
CA MET A 54 -1.28 -5.32 2.62
C MET A 54 -0.44 -4.05 2.52
N VAL A 55 0.13 -3.76 1.35
CA VAL A 55 0.94 -2.55 1.14
C VAL A 55 0.08 -1.30 1.08
N ALA A 56 -1.09 -1.37 0.43
CA ALA A 56 -2.04 -0.26 0.43
C ALA A 56 -2.49 0.16 1.83
N LEU A 57 -2.43 -0.77 2.78
CA LEU A 57 -2.86 -0.52 4.15
C LEU A 57 -1.75 0.02 5.07
N GLU A 58 -0.48 -0.18 4.73
CA GLU A 58 0.66 0.32 5.53
C GLU A 58 1.17 1.67 5.01
N VAL A 59 0.97 1.97 3.72
CA VAL A 59 1.48 3.19 3.07
C VAL A 59 0.38 4.25 2.96
N PRO A 60 0.65 5.53 3.29
CA PRO A 60 -0.30 6.62 3.14
C PRO A 60 -0.71 6.85 1.67
N GLU A 61 -1.99 7.20 1.45
CA GLU A 61 -2.64 7.26 0.13
C GLU A 61 -1.86 8.06 -0.92
N HIS A 62 -1.26 9.19 -0.51
CA HIS A 62 -0.50 10.07 -1.40
C HIS A 62 0.78 9.45 -2.00
N GLN A 63 1.28 8.33 -1.44
CA GLN A 63 2.55 7.69 -1.81
C GLN A 63 2.33 6.28 -2.37
N LEU A 64 1.07 5.85 -2.54
CA LEU A 64 0.73 4.51 -3.02
C LEU A 64 1.31 4.22 -4.41
N GLY A 65 1.24 5.18 -5.32
CA GLY A 65 1.78 5.02 -6.68
C GLY A 65 3.29 4.76 -6.68
N THR A 66 4.04 5.48 -5.85
CA THR A 66 5.49 5.29 -5.70
C THR A 66 5.81 3.96 -5.03
N ALA A 67 5.06 3.58 -3.99
CA ALA A 67 5.26 2.29 -3.31
C ALA A 67 5.06 1.11 -4.26
N TYR A 68 3.96 1.09 -5.02
CA TYR A 68 3.71 0.05 -6.02
C TYR A 68 4.72 0.07 -7.16
N GLY A 69 5.17 1.25 -7.60
CA GLY A 69 6.23 1.38 -8.62
C GLY A 69 7.57 0.77 -8.17
N ILE A 70 7.97 1.03 -6.92
CA ILE A 70 9.17 0.43 -6.32
C ILE A 70 9.02 -1.08 -6.20
N MET A 71 7.88 -1.57 -5.68
CA MET A 71 7.61 -3.01 -5.56
C MET A 71 7.74 -3.73 -6.91
N GLN A 72 7.11 -3.18 -7.96
CA GLN A 72 7.13 -3.80 -9.28
C GLN A 72 8.55 -3.78 -9.88
N SER A 73 9.30 -2.70 -9.66
CA SER A 73 10.68 -2.60 -10.13
C SER A 73 11.60 -3.62 -9.46
N VAL A 74 11.46 -3.80 -8.14
CA VAL A 74 12.17 -4.84 -7.38
C VAL A 74 11.75 -6.24 -7.83
N GLN A 75 10.46 -6.47 -8.07
CA GLN A 75 9.96 -7.75 -8.57
C GLN A 75 10.53 -8.08 -9.95
N ASN A 76 10.52 -7.12 -10.87
CA ASN A 76 11.04 -7.31 -12.23
C ASN A 76 12.55 -7.59 -12.21
N LEU A 77 13.30 -6.88 -11.35
CA LEU A 77 14.72 -7.15 -11.14
C LEU A 77 14.96 -8.56 -10.60
N GLY A 78 14.19 -8.95 -9.57
CA GLY A 78 14.26 -10.28 -8.99
C GLY A 78 13.96 -11.37 -10.01
N LEU A 79 12.89 -11.22 -10.80
CA LEU A 79 12.54 -12.15 -11.87
C LEU A 79 13.65 -12.27 -12.91
N ALA A 80 14.26 -11.16 -13.33
CA ALA A 80 15.37 -11.20 -14.29
C ALA A 80 16.58 -11.96 -13.72
N VAL A 81 17.03 -11.61 -12.52
CA VAL A 81 18.21 -12.22 -11.88
C VAL A 81 17.98 -13.69 -11.57
N VAL A 82 16.85 -14.02 -10.95
CA VAL A 82 16.50 -15.40 -10.55
C VAL A 82 16.29 -16.28 -11.79
N SER A 83 15.69 -15.76 -12.88
CA SER A 83 15.50 -16.55 -14.10
C SER A 83 16.82 -16.89 -14.78
N ILE A 84 17.77 -15.94 -14.84
CA ILE A 84 19.11 -16.20 -15.40
C ILE A 84 19.86 -17.21 -14.53
N ALA A 85 19.82 -17.04 -13.20
CA ALA A 85 20.47 -17.97 -12.28
C ALA A 85 19.86 -19.38 -12.35
N ALA A 86 18.53 -19.47 -12.39
CA ALA A 86 17.80 -20.74 -12.51
C ALA A 86 18.17 -21.48 -13.82
N GLY A 87 18.24 -20.77 -14.95
CA GLY A 87 18.69 -21.31 -16.23
C GLY A 87 20.10 -21.89 -16.15
N ALA A 88 21.05 -21.14 -15.59
CA ALA A 88 22.41 -21.65 -15.42
C ALA A 88 22.45 -22.87 -14.49
N ILE A 89 21.71 -22.87 -13.37
CA ILE A 89 21.72 -23.98 -12.41
C ILE A 89 21.17 -25.27 -13.03
N VAL A 90 20.07 -25.18 -13.78
CA VAL A 90 19.48 -26.37 -14.40
C VAL A 90 20.40 -26.96 -15.47
N ASP A 91 21.09 -26.11 -16.23
CA ASP A 91 22.01 -26.56 -17.29
C ASP A 91 23.25 -27.28 -16.74
N TYR A 92 23.83 -26.79 -15.64
CA TYR A 92 25.07 -27.35 -15.08
C TYR A 92 24.86 -28.44 -14.02
N LYS A 93 23.84 -28.31 -13.18
CA LYS A 93 23.63 -29.16 -12.00
C LYS A 93 22.35 -29.99 -12.05
N GLY A 94 21.47 -29.71 -13.00
CA GLY A 94 20.20 -30.42 -13.15
C GLY A 94 19.12 -29.94 -12.18
N TYR A 95 17.98 -30.61 -12.27
CA TYR A 95 16.71 -30.18 -11.66
C TYR A 95 16.70 -30.18 -10.13
N VAL A 96 17.32 -31.16 -9.48
CA VAL A 96 17.31 -31.23 -8.00
C VAL A 96 18.04 -30.03 -7.37
N PHE A 97 19.13 -29.57 -7.99
CA PHE A 97 19.83 -28.37 -7.52
C PHE A 97 19.05 -27.08 -7.79
N LEU A 98 18.27 -27.02 -8.88
CA LEU A 98 17.34 -25.93 -9.13
C LEU A 98 16.27 -25.85 -8.03
N GLU A 99 15.73 -26.98 -7.60
CA GLU A 99 14.74 -27.00 -6.52
C GLU A 99 15.31 -26.61 -5.17
N ILE A 100 16.52 -27.07 -4.83
CA ILE A 100 17.21 -26.62 -3.61
C ILE A 100 17.43 -25.10 -3.63
N PHE A 101 17.74 -24.53 -4.80
CA PHE A 101 17.87 -23.09 -4.98
C PHE A 101 16.55 -22.36 -4.71
N PHE A 102 15.42 -22.85 -5.22
CA PHE A 102 14.11 -22.25 -4.89
C PHE A 102 13.73 -22.42 -3.42
N ILE A 103 13.98 -23.59 -2.82
CA ILE A 103 13.75 -23.83 -1.39
C ILE A 103 14.51 -22.80 -0.53
N TYR A 104 15.76 -22.47 -0.89
CA TYR A 104 16.53 -21.44 -0.19
C TYR A 104 15.83 -20.07 -0.21
N PHE A 105 15.30 -19.64 -1.36
CA PHE A 105 14.53 -18.40 -1.45
C PHE A 105 13.22 -18.45 -0.67
N VAL A 106 12.54 -19.59 -0.66
CA VAL A 106 11.31 -19.77 0.11
C VAL A 106 11.60 -19.72 1.62
N ILE A 107 12.69 -20.31 2.10
CA ILE A 107 13.11 -20.21 3.51
C ILE A 107 13.38 -18.75 3.88
N LEU A 108 14.09 -17.99 3.03
CA LEU A 108 14.30 -16.56 3.27
C LEU A 108 12.96 -15.79 3.32
N SER A 109 12.01 -16.13 2.45
CA SER A 109 10.65 -15.58 2.47
C SER A 109 9.91 -15.91 3.77
N VAL A 110 10.05 -17.14 4.29
CA VAL A 110 9.50 -17.56 5.59
C VAL A 110 10.09 -16.73 6.74
N ILE A 111 11.39 -16.45 6.71
CA ILE A 111 12.01 -15.58 7.73
C ILE A 111 11.45 -14.16 7.63
N CYS A 112 11.35 -13.59 6.42
CA CYS A 112 10.78 -12.26 6.19
C CYS A 112 9.34 -12.14 6.69
N ILE A 113 8.47 -13.13 6.43
CA ILE A 113 7.08 -13.11 6.91
C ILE A 113 6.99 -13.25 8.43
N ILE A 114 7.88 -14.03 9.07
CA ILE A 114 7.98 -14.12 10.52
C ILE A 114 8.41 -12.77 11.12
N LEU A 115 9.42 -12.12 10.53
CA LEU A 115 9.84 -10.79 10.96
C LEU A 115 8.71 -9.77 10.82
N LEU A 116 7.97 -9.81 9.70
CA LEU A 116 6.78 -8.97 9.49
C LEU A 116 5.73 -9.25 10.58
N PHE A 117 5.50 -10.52 10.93
CA PHE A 117 4.59 -10.89 12.02
C PHE A 117 5.04 -10.36 13.38
N VAL A 118 6.33 -10.45 13.71
CA VAL A 118 6.90 -9.90 14.95
C VAL A 118 6.79 -8.38 15.00
N LEU A 119 7.13 -7.69 13.91
CA LEU A 119 7.01 -6.23 13.80
C LEU A 119 5.54 -5.78 13.92
N ASN A 120 4.63 -6.53 13.31
CA ASN A 120 3.20 -6.28 13.43
C ASN A 120 2.72 -6.41 14.88
N THR A 121 3.16 -7.45 15.60
CA THR A 121 2.85 -7.62 17.02
C THR A 121 3.45 -6.49 17.86
N SER A 122 4.69 -6.08 17.57
CA SER A 122 5.37 -4.99 18.29
C SER A 122 4.72 -3.61 18.07
N LYS A 123 4.10 -3.36 16.91
CA LYS A 123 3.34 -2.13 16.61
C LYS A 123 1.88 -2.18 17.07
N GLY A 124 1.50 -3.16 17.90
CA GLY A 124 0.16 -3.25 18.47
C GLY A 124 -0.90 -3.93 17.58
N GLY A 125 -0.48 -4.70 16.56
CA GLY A 125 -1.38 -5.58 15.79
C GLY A 125 -2.16 -4.90 14.65
N LEU A 126 -1.72 -3.73 14.17
CA LEU A 126 -2.42 -2.94 13.14
C LEU A 126 -2.76 -3.73 11.85
N LEU A 127 -1.94 -4.70 11.44
CA LEU A 127 -2.17 -5.51 10.22
C LEU A 127 -3.02 -6.76 10.46
N ASN A 128 -3.15 -7.21 11.71
CA ASN A 128 -4.05 -8.31 12.08
C ASN A 128 -5.46 -7.82 12.47
N MET A 129 -5.66 -6.49 12.52
CA MET A 129 -6.95 -5.86 12.73
C MET A 129 -7.93 -6.24 11.60
N THR A 130 -9.13 -6.60 12.03
CA THR A 130 -10.22 -7.04 11.17
C THR A 130 -10.70 -5.86 10.30
N VAL A 131 -11.27 -6.10 9.11
CA VAL A 131 -11.78 -5.04 8.20
C VAL A 131 -12.75 -4.08 8.92
N LYS A 132 -13.52 -4.60 9.88
CA LYS A 132 -14.40 -3.79 10.75
C LYS A 132 -13.65 -2.80 11.65
N GLU A 133 -12.50 -3.18 12.20
CA GLU A 133 -11.73 -2.33 13.11
C GLU A 133 -10.92 -1.27 12.35
N ARG A 134 -10.48 -1.56 11.12
CA ARG A 134 -9.89 -0.52 10.24
C ARG A 134 -10.91 0.51 9.85
N LYS A 135 -12.11 0.09 9.44
CA LYS A 135 -13.19 1.00 9.07
C LYS A 135 -13.64 1.87 10.25
N ALA A 136 -13.74 1.31 11.44
CA ALA A 136 -14.03 2.08 12.65
C ALA A 136 -12.95 3.13 12.95
N ARG A 137 -11.67 2.81 12.77
CA ARG A 137 -10.57 3.75 12.96
C ARG A 137 -10.52 4.83 11.88
N GLU A 138 -10.77 4.49 10.63
CA GLU A 138 -10.89 5.47 9.53
C GLU A 138 -12.06 6.42 9.76
N ASP A 139 -13.20 5.92 10.24
CA ASP A 139 -14.36 6.73 10.60
C ASP A 139 -14.06 7.62 11.84
N GLU A 140 -13.30 7.13 12.82
CA GLU A 140 -12.79 7.93 13.95
C GLU A 140 -11.80 9.02 13.51
N LEU A 141 -10.87 8.72 12.61
CA LEU A 141 -9.93 9.71 12.06
C LEU A 141 -10.66 10.77 11.24
N ARG A 142 -11.60 10.37 10.37
CA ARG A 142 -12.43 11.31 9.61
C ARG A 142 -13.29 12.18 10.52
N SER A 143 -13.89 11.61 11.57
CA SER A 143 -14.68 12.41 12.53
C SER A 143 -13.80 13.34 13.36
N ALA A 144 -12.58 12.95 13.72
CA ALA A 144 -11.61 13.83 14.37
C ALA A 144 -11.15 14.97 13.45
N GLU A 145 -10.88 14.70 12.17
CA GLU A 145 -10.56 15.72 11.15
C GLU A 145 -11.74 16.68 10.92
N LEU A 146 -12.97 16.17 10.91
CA LEU A 146 -14.18 17.00 10.80
C LEU A 146 -14.34 17.90 12.03
N LEU A 147 -14.14 17.37 13.23
CA LEU A 147 -14.15 18.15 14.47
C LEU A 147 -13.04 19.20 14.52
N GLU A 148 -11.85 18.87 14.04
CA GLU A 148 -10.73 19.81 13.93
C GLU A 148 -11.04 20.91 12.93
N ASN A 149 -11.60 20.55 11.75
CA ASN A 149 -12.10 21.53 10.80
C ASN A 149 -13.17 22.43 11.44
N GLU A 150 -14.19 21.87 12.11
CA GLU A 150 -15.22 22.65 12.81
C GLU A 150 -14.64 23.59 13.88
N ARG A 151 -13.63 23.15 14.63
CA ARG A 151 -12.91 24.00 15.60
C ARG A 151 -12.14 25.13 14.92
N LEU A 152 -11.51 24.86 13.77
CA LEU A 152 -10.87 25.89 12.95
C LEU A 152 -11.91 26.88 12.39
N LEU A 153 -13.09 26.40 11.96
CA LEU A 153 -14.22 27.24 11.53
C LEU A 153 -14.69 28.15 12.68
N ALA A 154 -14.76 27.62 13.89
CA ALA A 154 -15.21 28.35 15.08
C ALA A 154 -14.18 29.34 15.63
N SER A 155 -12.87 29.08 15.48
CA SER A 155 -11.82 29.93 16.09
C SER A 155 -11.44 31.19 15.31
N GLY A 156 -11.85 31.37 14.04
CA GLY A 156 -11.56 32.62 13.35
C GLY A 156 -11.91 32.75 11.86
N SER A 157 -12.96 33.54 11.60
CA SER A 157 -13.25 34.30 10.37
C SER A 157 -13.80 33.53 9.16
N MET A 158 -15.11 33.21 9.23
CA MET A 158 -15.97 32.71 8.15
C MET A 158 -16.79 33.83 7.46
N ALA A 159 -16.33 35.08 7.45
CA ALA A 159 -17.08 36.14 6.78
C ALA A 159 -17.10 35.99 5.23
N ASP A 160 -16.23 35.14 4.66
CA ASP A 160 -15.98 35.10 3.20
C ASP A 160 -15.86 33.67 2.62
N VAL A 161 -16.32 32.64 3.34
CA VAL A 161 -16.33 31.25 2.83
C VAL A 161 -17.72 30.92 2.35
N THR A 162 -17.87 30.73 1.03
CA THR A 162 -19.14 30.31 0.45
C THR A 162 -19.35 28.81 0.68
N PRO A 163 -20.60 28.32 0.79
CA PRO A 163 -20.88 26.88 0.92
C PRO A 163 -20.25 26.02 -0.19
N HIS A 164 -19.94 26.61 -1.34
CA HIS A 164 -19.28 25.96 -2.47
C HIS A 164 -17.80 25.63 -2.18
N ASP A 165 -17.11 26.44 -1.37
CA ASP A 165 -15.70 26.25 -0.99
C ASP A 165 -15.48 25.11 0.01
N MET A 166 -16.56 24.56 0.58
CA MET A 166 -16.50 23.40 1.49
C MET A 166 -16.57 22.06 0.76
N LEU A 167 -17.02 22.06 -0.49
CA LEU A 167 -17.22 20.83 -1.28
C LEU A 167 -16.00 20.45 -2.14
N GLN A 168 -14.98 21.33 -2.24
CA GLN A 168 -13.83 21.06 -3.07
C GLN A 168 -12.62 20.55 -2.26
N PRO A 169 -11.95 19.48 -2.73
CA PRO A 169 -10.70 19.02 -2.14
C PRO A 169 -9.65 20.13 -2.30
N LYS A 170 -9.16 20.64 -1.18
CA LYS A 170 -8.17 21.74 -1.17
C LYS A 170 -6.78 21.14 -1.31
N SER A 171 -6.10 21.46 -2.39
CA SER A 171 -4.68 21.14 -2.52
C SER A 171 -3.86 21.97 -1.53
N ASP A 172 -2.76 21.42 -1.03
CA ASP A 172 -1.82 22.14 -0.14
C ASP A 172 -1.35 23.47 -0.75
N PHE A 173 -1.27 23.50 -2.09
CA PHE A 173 -0.96 24.69 -2.87
C PHE A 173 -2.01 25.81 -2.68
N TYR A 174 -3.30 25.47 -2.67
CA TYR A 174 -4.38 26.42 -2.43
C TYR A 174 -4.35 26.97 -1.00
N ILE A 175 -4.13 26.11 0.00
CA ILE A 175 -4.03 26.51 1.41
C ILE A 175 -2.84 27.46 1.62
N ARG A 176 -1.66 27.13 1.07
CA ARG A 176 -0.47 27.98 1.13
C ARG A 176 -0.72 29.35 0.52
N ASN A 177 -1.27 29.41 -0.69
CA ASN A 177 -1.51 30.69 -1.36
C ASN A 177 -2.56 31.52 -0.60
N ARG A 178 -3.55 30.89 0.04
CA ARG A 178 -4.51 31.58 0.93
C ARG A 178 -3.84 32.20 2.15
N PHE A 179 -2.88 31.51 2.78
CA PHE A 179 -2.10 32.07 3.90
C PHE A 179 -1.21 33.23 3.43
N LEU A 180 -0.53 33.07 2.30
CA LEU A 180 0.31 34.12 1.69
C LEU A 180 -0.51 35.39 1.39
N CYS A 181 -1.74 35.22 0.92
CA CYS A 181 -2.67 36.33 0.68
C CYS A 181 -3.00 37.09 1.97
N ARG A 182 -3.26 36.38 3.07
CA ARG A 182 -3.57 36.99 4.38
C ARG A 182 -2.43 37.79 4.99
N ILE A 183 -1.18 37.41 4.73
CA ILE A 183 0.01 38.13 5.21
C ILE A 183 0.47 39.24 4.26
N GLY A 184 -0.31 39.52 3.20
CA GLY A 184 -0.02 40.59 2.24
C GLY A 184 1.12 40.26 1.26
N ALA A 185 1.44 38.98 1.07
CA ALA A 185 2.43 38.59 0.08
C ALA A 185 1.89 38.82 -1.34
N LYS A 186 2.71 39.38 -2.23
CA LYS A 186 2.35 39.59 -3.64
C LYS A 186 2.19 38.24 -4.34
N LEU A 187 0.94 37.84 -4.57
CA LEU A 187 0.59 36.69 -5.38
C LEU A 187 0.20 37.15 -6.81
N PRO A 188 0.36 36.29 -7.82
CA PRO A 188 -0.22 36.54 -9.13
C PRO A 188 -1.73 36.82 -9.02
N PRO A 189 -2.32 37.71 -9.85
CA PRO A 189 -3.69 38.19 -9.69
C PRO A 189 -4.76 37.08 -9.73
N HIS A 190 -4.46 35.93 -10.33
CA HIS A 190 -5.35 34.76 -10.37
C HIS A 190 -5.35 33.92 -9.08
N TYR A 191 -4.43 34.19 -8.14
CA TYR A 191 -4.34 33.50 -6.84
C TYR A 191 -4.62 34.43 -5.65
N ASP A 192 -4.73 35.73 -5.89
CA ASP A 192 -5.06 36.69 -4.86
C ASP A 192 -6.58 36.74 -4.66
N ILE A 193 -7.06 36.09 -3.60
CA ILE A 193 -8.48 36.00 -3.24
C ILE A 193 -9.07 37.40 -3.02
N THR A 194 -8.29 38.34 -2.47
CA THR A 194 -8.71 39.73 -2.24
C THR A 194 -8.94 40.46 -3.57
N THR A 195 -8.04 40.27 -4.53
CA THR A 195 -8.15 40.87 -5.87
C THR A 195 -9.26 40.19 -6.69
N CYS A 196 -9.43 38.87 -6.60
CA CYS A 196 -10.54 38.14 -7.24
C CYS A 196 -11.91 38.58 -6.69
N ALA A 197 -12.04 38.74 -5.36
CA ALA A 197 -13.27 39.24 -4.73
C ALA A 197 -13.55 40.70 -5.11
N LEU A 198 -12.51 41.53 -5.21
CA LEU A 198 -12.61 42.91 -5.71
C LEU A 198 -13.02 42.94 -7.19
N MET A 199 -12.38 42.18 -8.08
CA MET A 199 -12.73 42.12 -9.51
C MET A 199 -14.17 41.65 -9.74
N HIS A 200 -14.63 40.66 -8.95
CA HIS A 200 -16.02 40.20 -9.02
C HIS A 200 -17.02 41.26 -8.54
N ARG A 201 -16.65 42.10 -7.56
CA ARG A 201 -17.50 43.22 -7.09
C ARG A 201 -17.46 44.45 -8.00
N THR A 202 -16.34 44.74 -8.66
CA THR A 202 -16.18 45.96 -9.47
C THR A 202 -16.54 45.75 -10.95
N GLY A 203 -16.85 44.51 -11.37
CA GLY A 203 -17.28 44.23 -12.75
C GLY A 203 -16.24 44.56 -13.82
N LEU A 204 -14.97 44.73 -13.43
CA LEU A 204 -13.87 44.97 -14.34
C LEU A 204 -13.44 43.62 -14.91
N LYS A 205 -13.93 43.32 -16.12
CA LYS A 205 -13.42 42.25 -16.98
C LYS A 205 -12.08 42.64 -17.59
#